data_AF-A0AAE0V8I0-F1
#
_entry.id   AF-A0AAE0V8I0-F1
#
_cell.length_a   1.000
_cell.length_b   1.000
_cell.length_c   1.000
_cell.angle_alpha   90.00
_cell.angle_beta   90.00
_cell.angle_gamma   90.00
#
_symmetry.space_group_name_H-M   'P 1'
#
loop_
_entity.id
_entity.type
_entity.pdbx_description
1 polymer ?
#
loop_
_entity_poly.entity_id
_entity_poly.type
_entity_poly.pdbx_seq_one_letter_code
_entity_poly.pdbx_strand_id
1 'polypeptide(L)'
;MRTERRNNTRHANFSQVHLWHLRPQSLRDPDTMGSSQGDRDELKCAQIQTLTKSFRKITRITDEQYIKQTEDCENFRRTRKYLLFPLSEEEKAFPVAYSIVLHHKTQNFERLLRSIYSPQNFYCIHVDKKAPESTRKAISSIVSCFDNVFLASKTEAVVYASWSRVQADINCMKDLYQVSNHWKYFINLCGQDFPIKTNLEIVRALKALGGANSLETESTPAIKGYRWKKSYQVRNGEIWRTNQDKSPPPFGLKVFSGNTYIVVSRDFVRYVLENPKAQVLISWINDTYSPDELLWATLQRIPGVPGFLRAHSKFDVTDIYSISRLIKWQGHEGAVDGLYPACLIAAGIFIILLLALYAILWKCMVSPPQRGKRKRILKGTNATCL
;
A
#
# COMPACT_ATOMS: atom_id res chain seq x y z
N MET A 1 80.65 30.96 10.28
CA MET A 1 79.39 31.55 10.77
C MET A 1 78.40 30.40 10.94
N ARG A 2 78.10 29.85 12.13
CA ARG A 2 77.12 30.35 13.16
C ARG A 2 75.87 30.96 12.49
N THR A 3 74.61 30.57 12.70
CA THR A 3 73.92 29.89 13.82
C THR A 3 72.46 29.58 13.41
N GLU A 4 71.96 28.38 13.76
CA GLU A 4 70.65 28.03 14.39
C GLU A 4 69.40 28.96 14.33
N ARG A 5 68.23 28.46 13.85
CA ARG A 5 67.02 28.10 14.68
C ARG A 5 65.69 27.85 13.91
N ARG A 6 65.11 26.68 14.23
CA ARG A 6 63.68 26.33 14.54
C ARG A 6 62.55 26.31 13.48
N ASN A 7 62.11 25.06 13.23
CA ASN A 7 60.73 24.53 13.10
C ASN A 7 59.53 25.48 13.24
N ASN A 8 58.62 25.45 12.25
CA ASN A 8 57.17 25.46 12.50
C ASN A 8 56.34 25.01 11.27
N THR A 9 55.85 23.77 11.26
CA THR A 9 54.62 23.40 10.52
C THR A 9 53.87 22.36 11.35
N ARG A 10 52.89 22.84 12.11
CA ARG A 10 51.97 22.03 12.92
C ARG A 10 50.91 21.40 12.02
N HIS A 11 50.80 20.08 12.13
CA HIS A 11 49.59 19.32 11.82
C HIS A 11 48.41 19.87 12.64
N ALA A 12 47.31 20.21 11.97
CA ALA A 12 46.06 20.54 12.63
C ALA A 12 45.37 19.24 13.08
N ASN A 13 45.55 18.89 14.34
CA ASN A 13 44.68 17.99 15.09
C ASN A 13 43.30 18.64 15.24
N PHE A 14 42.27 18.08 14.61
CA PHE A 14 40.89 18.32 15.05
C PHE A 14 40.58 17.37 16.21
N SER A 15 40.73 17.94 17.40
CA SER A 15 40.37 17.35 18.69
C SER A 15 38.90 16.93 18.72
N GLN A 16 38.70 15.68 19.16
CA GLN A 16 37.44 15.08 19.58
C GLN A 16 36.62 16.05 20.43
N VAL A 17 35.42 16.39 19.93
CA VAL A 17 34.39 17.00 20.75
C VAL A 17 33.70 15.87 21.53
N HIS A 18 33.84 15.94 22.85
CA HIS A 18 33.38 14.96 23.82
C HIS A 18 31.93 14.50 23.60
N LEU A 19 31.77 13.19 23.38
CA LEU A 19 30.50 12.49 23.47
C LEU A 19 30.05 12.46 24.94
N TRP A 20 28.89 13.04 25.22
CA TRP A 20 28.20 12.92 26.50
C TRP A 20 27.91 11.45 26.83
N HIS A 21 28.72 10.86 27.71
CA HIS A 21 28.46 9.57 28.36
C HIS A 21 27.91 9.82 29.75
N LEU A 22 26.59 9.78 29.90
CA LEU A 22 25.93 9.45 31.16
C LEU A 22 24.72 8.57 30.85
N ARG A 23 24.95 7.25 30.74
CA ARG A 23 23.88 6.24 30.74
C ARG A 23 23.68 5.73 32.17
N PRO A 24 22.46 5.73 32.71
CA PRO A 24 22.09 4.79 33.75
C PRO A 24 21.94 3.40 33.14
N GLN A 25 22.57 2.40 33.76
CA GLN A 25 22.45 0.98 33.42
C GLN A 25 21.07 0.44 33.82
N SER A 26 20.10 0.45 32.91
CA SER A 26 19.00 -0.52 32.93
C SER A 26 18.36 -0.63 31.56
N LEU A 27 18.45 -1.82 30.95
CA LEU A 27 17.96 -2.22 29.61
C LEU A 27 18.77 -1.63 28.44
N ARG A 28 19.57 -2.48 27.79
CA ARG A 28 20.16 -2.19 26.48
C ARG A 28 19.02 -2.13 25.46
N ASP A 29 18.75 -0.94 24.92
CA ASP A 29 17.95 -0.81 23.70
C ASP A 29 18.72 -1.47 22.54
N PRO A 30 18.03 -2.18 21.63
CA PRO A 30 18.67 -2.85 20.50
C PRO A 30 19.38 -1.83 19.62
N ASP A 31 20.61 -2.15 19.24
CA ASP A 31 21.43 -1.24 18.45
C ASP A 31 20.94 -1.30 16.98
N THR A 32 20.36 -0.19 16.52
CA THR A 32 19.73 -0.12 15.18
C THR A 32 20.69 -0.49 14.05
N MET A 33 21.99 -0.28 14.24
CA MET A 33 23.03 -0.63 13.27
C MET A 33 23.23 -2.15 13.15
N GLY A 34 23.25 -2.89 14.26
CA GLY A 34 23.34 -4.36 14.26
C GLY A 34 22.11 -5.02 13.63
N SER A 35 20.91 -4.48 13.91
CA SER A 35 19.66 -4.92 13.28
C SER A 35 19.66 -4.73 11.76
N SER A 36 20.28 -3.66 11.25
CA SER A 36 20.40 -3.40 9.80
C SER A 36 21.38 -4.33 9.09
N GLN A 37 22.35 -4.89 9.82
CA GLN A 37 23.34 -5.85 9.31
C GLN A 37 22.87 -7.30 9.45
N GLY A 38 21.68 -7.54 10.01
CA GLY A 38 21.13 -8.88 10.20
C GLY A 38 21.78 -9.66 11.35
N ASP A 39 22.30 -8.97 12.36
CA ASP A 39 22.84 -9.60 13.57
C ASP A 39 21.73 -10.41 14.28
N ARG A 40 21.93 -11.73 14.39
CA ARG A 40 20.94 -12.66 14.94
C ARG A 40 20.62 -12.37 16.40
N ASP A 41 21.58 -11.86 17.16
CA ASP A 41 21.37 -11.62 18.59
C ASP A 41 20.59 -10.32 18.81
N GLU A 42 20.85 -9.28 18.03
CA GLU A 42 20.03 -8.06 18.00
C GLU A 42 18.59 -8.34 17.54
N LEU A 43 18.41 -9.21 16.54
CA LEU A 43 17.08 -9.64 16.10
C LEU A 43 16.31 -10.36 17.22
N LYS A 44 16.97 -11.25 17.97
CA LYS A 44 16.35 -11.92 19.14
C LYS A 44 16.04 -10.93 20.26
N CYS A 45 16.95 -10.00 20.56
CA CYS A 45 16.71 -8.96 21.56
C CYS A 45 15.51 -8.09 21.19
N ALA A 46 15.41 -7.66 19.93
CA ALA A 46 14.25 -6.92 19.42
C ALA A 46 12.95 -7.74 19.54
N GLN A 47 12.98 -9.03 19.19
CA GLN A 47 11.83 -9.94 19.35
C GLN A 47 11.38 -10.01 20.82
N ILE A 48 12.29 -10.21 21.76
CA ILE A 48 11.97 -10.27 23.20
C ILE A 48 11.39 -8.93 23.67
N GLN A 49 11.95 -7.80 23.24
CA GLN A 49 11.46 -6.48 23.63
C GLN A 49 10.01 -6.24 23.19
N THR A 50 9.59 -6.74 22.02
CA THR A 50 8.21 -6.61 21.52
C THR A 50 7.16 -7.31 22.41
N LEU A 51 7.58 -8.28 23.22
CA LEU A 51 6.72 -9.00 24.16
C LEU A 51 6.53 -8.24 25.47
N THR A 52 7.41 -7.28 25.78
CA THR A 52 7.37 -6.55 27.06
C THR A 52 6.15 -5.61 27.15
N LYS A 53 5.52 -5.55 28.33
CA LYS A 53 4.37 -4.67 28.59
C LYS A 53 4.72 -3.18 28.44
N SER A 54 5.93 -2.80 28.87
CA SER A 54 6.44 -1.42 28.76
C SER A 54 6.49 -0.97 27.29
N PHE A 55 7.07 -1.80 26.41
CA PHE A 55 7.18 -1.49 24.98
C PHE A 55 5.81 -1.36 24.30
N ARG A 56 4.87 -2.26 24.61
CA ARG A 56 3.49 -2.21 24.06
C ARG A 56 2.71 -0.96 24.48
N LYS A 57 3.00 -0.40 25.66
CA LYS A 57 2.34 0.82 26.16
C LYS A 57 2.96 2.09 25.55
N ILE A 58 4.28 2.15 25.41
CA ILE A 58 5.01 3.28 24.83
C ILE A 58 4.64 3.51 23.36
N THR A 59 4.39 2.43 22.62
CA THR A 59 4.21 2.48 21.17
C THR A 59 2.81 2.88 20.72
N ARG A 60 1.87 3.23 21.61
CA ARG A 60 0.49 3.56 21.24
C ARG A 60 0.17 5.02 21.52
N ILE A 61 0.10 5.82 20.46
CA ILE A 61 -0.46 7.18 20.50
C ILE A 61 -1.90 7.11 20.03
N THR A 62 -2.85 7.63 20.82
CA THR A 62 -4.28 7.59 20.49
C THR A 62 -4.69 8.70 19.52
N ASP A 63 -5.86 8.56 18.91
CA ASP A 63 -6.42 9.57 18.02
C ASP A 63 -6.61 10.92 18.74
N GLU A 64 -7.10 10.90 19.98
CA GLU A 64 -7.31 12.09 20.82
C GLU A 64 -5.99 12.81 21.14
N GLN A 65 -4.92 12.03 21.34
CA GLN A 65 -3.60 12.61 21.57
C GLN A 65 -3.07 13.33 20.33
N TYR A 66 -3.30 12.80 19.13
CA TYR A 66 -2.96 13.50 17.89
C TYR A 66 -3.77 14.78 17.72
N ILE A 67 -5.08 14.74 17.97
CA ILE A 67 -5.95 15.93 17.92
C ILE A 67 -5.42 17.01 18.85
N LYS A 68 -5.11 16.66 20.11
CA LYS A 68 -4.56 17.62 21.08
C LYS A 68 -3.17 18.15 20.69
N GLN A 69 -2.28 17.28 20.22
CA GLN A 69 -0.92 17.68 19.86
C GLN A 69 -0.87 18.62 18.65
N THR A 70 -1.85 18.52 17.76
CA THR A 70 -1.93 19.31 16.52
C THR A 70 -2.65 20.65 16.69
N GLU A 71 -3.15 20.96 17.90
CA GLU A 71 -3.62 22.32 18.25
C GLU A 71 -2.48 23.35 18.14
N ASP A 72 -1.23 22.93 18.41
CA ASP A 72 -0.02 23.71 18.17
C ASP A 72 0.82 23.03 17.07
N CYS A 73 0.57 23.42 15.82
CA CYS A 73 1.24 22.82 14.66
C CYS A 73 2.75 23.09 14.61
N GLU A 74 3.25 24.19 15.18
CA GLU A 74 4.69 24.44 15.25
C GLU A 74 5.35 23.44 16.19
N ASN A 75 4.79 23.30 17.39
CA ASN A 75 5.29 22.34 18.36
C ASN A 75 5.09 20.89 17.89
N PHE A 76 3.98 20.56 17.22
CA PHE A 76 3.77 19.25 16.61
C PHE A 76 4.88 18.93 15.59
N ARG A 77 5.09 19.80 14.60
CA ARG A 77 6.12 19.58 13.56
C ARG A 77 7.51 19.44 14.17
N ARG A 78 7.85 20.28 15.16
CA ARG A 78 9.13 20.24 15.87
C ARG A 78 9.32 18.96 16.69
N THR A 79 8.34 18.59 17.51
CA THR A 79 8.41 17.41 18.40
C THR A 79 8.39 16.10 17.63
N ARG A 80 7.61 16.03 16.54
CA ARG A 80 7.59 14.89 15.63
C ARG A 80 8.79 14.83 14.71
N LYS A 81 9.58 15.91 14.61
CA LYS A 81 10.80 16.05 13.80
C LYS A 81 10.54 16.00 12.29
N TYR A 82 9.56 16.76 11.82
CA TYR A 82 9.35 16.96 10.39
C TYR A 82 10.44 17.83 9.79
N LEU A 83 10.90 17.47 8.59
CA LEU A 83 11.84 18.27 7.80
C LEU A 83 11.07 19.29 6.97
N LEU A 84 11.08 20.55 7.41
CA LEU A 84 10.29 21.63 6.80
C LEU A 84 11.06 22.46 5.76
N PHE A 85 12.24 21.99 5.35
CA PHE A 85 13.07 22.61 4.32
C PHE A 85 13.58 21.54 3.34
N PRO A 86 13.79 21.87 2.05
CA PRO A 86 14.41 20.94 1.11
C PRO A 86 15.84 20.59 1.55
N LEU A 87 16.22 19.31 1.48
CA LEU A 87 17.57 18.86 1.84
C LEU A 87 18.60 19.08 0.73
N SER A 88 18.15 19.27 -0.51
CA SER A 88 19.00 19.59 -1.66
C SER A 88 18.24 20.34 -2.74
N GLU A 89 18.96 21.13 -3.55
CA GLU A 89 18.38 21.75 -4.76
C GLU A 89 17.93 20.69 -5.77
N GLU A 90 18.59 19.52 -5.78
CA GLU A 90 18.21 18.39 -6.62
C GLU A 90 16.79 17.91 -6.33
N GLU A 91 16.44 17.76 -5.05
CA GLU A 91 15.11 17.35 -4.62
C GLU A 91 14.09 18.47 -4.78
N LYS A 92 14.48 19.72 -4.50
CA LYS A 92 13.62 20.90 -4.65
C LYS A 92 13.15 21.07 -6.10
N ALA A 93 14.03 20.81 -7.08
CA ALA A 93 13.74 20.91 -8.50
C ALA A 93 12.92 19.73 -9.05
N PHE A 94 12.66 18.68 -8.25
CA PHE A 94 11.95 17.48 -8.69
C PHE A 94 10.81 17.09 -7.72
N PRO A 95 9.70 17.86 -7.66
CA PRO A 95 8.59 17.54 -6.79
C PRO A 95 7.88 16.23 -7.15
N VAL A 96 7.50 15.46 -6.12
CA VAL A 96 6.76 14.20 -6.23
C VAL A 96 5.37 14.36 -5.60
N ALA A 97 4.36 13.76 -6.22
CA ALA A 97 2.99 13.71 -5.73
C ALA A 97 2.67 12.32 -5.16
N TYR A 98 2.11 12.28 -3.96
CA TYR A 98 1.73 11.05 -3.27
C TYR A 98 0.22 11.00 -3.05
N SER A 99 -0.38 9.85 -3.35
CA SER A 99 -1.73 9.50 -2.88
C SER A 99 -1.61 8.47 -1.78
N ILE A 100 -2.24 8.71 -0.62
CA ILE A 100 -2.22 7.78 0.52
C ILE A 100 -3.64 7.39 0.86
N VAL A 101 -4.01 6.13 0.63
CA VAL A 101 -5.34 5.59 0.93
C VAL A 101 -5.30 4.81 2.24
N LEU A 102 -6.10 5.22 3.23
CA LEU A 102 -6.12 4.59 4.54
C LEU A 102 -7.49 4.62 5.23
N HIS A 103 -7.64 3.79 6.27
CA HIS A 103 -8.91 3.65 7.00
C HIS A 103 -8.75 3.44 8.52
N HIS A 104 -7.52 3.28 9.03
CA HIS A 104 -7.22 3.08 10.45
C HIS A 104 -5.71 3.33 10.73
N LYS A 105 -5.30 3.18 12.00
CA LYS A 105 -3.91 3.31 12.49
C LYS A 105 -3.28 4.68 12.19
N THR A 106 -3.85 5.74 12.76
CA THR A 106 -3.35 7.13 12.67
C THR A 106 -1.85 7.24 12.94
N GLN A 107 -1.32 6.48 13.90
CA GLN A 107 0.11 6.48 14.19
C GLN A 107 0.98 5.93 13.06
N ASN A 108 0.51 4.90 12.34
CA ASN A 108 1.24 4.39 11.18
C ASN A 108 1.20 5.40 10.04
N PHE A 109 0.04 6.03 9.82
CA PHE A 109 -0.10 7.11 8.86
C PHE A 109 0.86 8.27 9.16
N GLU A 110 0.89 8.77 10.39
CA GLU A 110 1.79 9.86 10.76
C GLU A 110 3.26 9.47 10.57
N ARG A 111 3.63 8.23 10.96
CA ARG A 111 5.00 7.74 10.81
C ARG A 111 5.39 7.63 9.33
N LEU A 112 4.48 7.16 8.48
CA LEU A 112 4.64 7.12 7.04
C LEU A 112 4.80 8.54 6.49
N LEU A 113 3.84 9.43 6.76
CA LEU A 113 3.87 10.83 6.30
C LEU A 113 5.21 11.48 6.65
N ARG A 114 5.63 11.42 7.92
CA ARG A 114 6.92 11.96 8.35
C ARG A 114 8.10 11.38 7.58
N SER A 115 8.09 10.08 7.28
CA SER A 115 9.21 9.41 6.60
C SER A 115 9.36 9.80 5.13
N ILE A 116 8.28 10.27 4.49
CA ILE A 116 8.27 10.68 3.08
C ILE A 116 8.07 12.18 2.90
N TYR A 117 7.81 12.94 3.98
CA TYR A 117 7.48 14.36 3.91
C TYR A 117 8.67 15.18 3.42
N SER A 118 8.41 16.06 2.47
CA SER A 118 9.32 17.11 2.03
C SER A 118 8.48 18.31 1.58
N PRO A 119 8.88 19.55 1.89
CA PRO A 119 8.04 20.73 1.67
C PRO A 119 7.76 21.03 0.19
N GLN A 120 8.59 20.54 -0.73
CA GLN A 120 8.39 20.69 -2.16
C GLN A 120 7.41 19.67 -2.77
N ASN A 121 7.14 18.54 -2.10
CA ASN A 121 6.28 17.47 -2.60
C ASN A 121 4.80 17.77 -2.32
N PHE A 122 3.88 16.94 -2.83
CA PHE A 122 2.44 17.08 -2.62
C PHE A 122 1.82 15.78 -2.11
N TYR A 123 0.90 15.85 -1.16
CA TYR A 123 0.34 14.66 -0.51
C TYR A 123 -1.19 14.76 -0.44
N CYS A 124 -1.88 13.90 -1.19
CA CYS A 124 -3.32 13.72 -1.07
C CYS A 124 -3.64 12.52 -0.18
N ILE A 125 -4.43 12.75 0.87
CA ILE A 125 -4.80 11.75 1.85
C ILE A 125 -6.26 11.37 1.66
N HIS A 126 -6.51 10.14 1.23
CA HIS A 126 -7.85 9.57 1.17
C HIS A 126 -8.11 8.77 2.45
N VAL A 127 -9.08 9.22 3.23
CA VAL A 127 -9.56 8.50 4.42
C VAL A 127 -10.90 7.86 4.09
N ASP A 128 -10.99 6.54 4.25
CA ASP A 128 -12.22 5.78 3.98
C ASP A 128 -13.40 6.37 4.77
N LYS A 129 -14.55 6.53 4.10
CA LYS A 129 -15.79 7.03 4.73
C LYS A 129 -16.23 6.20 5.94
N LYS A 130 -15.89 4.91 5.97
CA LYS A 130 -16.20 3.96 7.04
C LYS A 130 -15.21 4.02 8.21
N ALA A 131 -14.13 4.78 8.11
CA ALA A 131 -13.19 4.93 9.21
C ALA A 131 -13.88 5.58 10.44
N PRO A 132 -13.51 5.19 11.67
CA PRO A 132 -14.04 5.80 12.88
C PRO A 132 -13.91 7.33 12.86
N GLU A 133 -14.88 8.03 13.43
CA GLU A 133 -14.86 9.49 13.42
C GLU A 133 -13.64 10.07 14.16
N SER A 134 -13.21 9.43 15.24
CA SER A 134 -11.96 9.78 15.95
C SER A 134 -10.75 9.74 15.01
N THR A 135 -10.63 8.68 14.21
CA THR A 135 -9.53 8.48 13.26
C THR A 135 -9.58 9.53 12.16
N ARG A 136 -10.77 9.79 11.60
CA ARG A 136 -10.95 10.85 10.58
C ARG A 136 -10.56 12.22 11.12
N LYS A 137 -10.97 12.56 12.35
CA LYS A 137 -10.60 13.82 13.01
C LYS A 137 -9.10 13.91 13.25
N ALA A 138 -8.50 12.88 13.81
CA ALA A 138 -7.06 12.87 14.09
C ALA A 138 -6.21 13.01 12.82
N ILE A 139 -6.57 12.31 11.74
CA ILE A 139 -5.89 12.47 10.45
C ILE A 139 -6.09 13.89 9.92
N SER A 140 -7.30 14.43 9.98
CA SER A 140 -7.58 15.81 9.55
C SER A 140 -6.73 16.83 10.31
N SER A 141 -6.58 16.67 11.63
CA SER A 141 -5.78 17.59 12.45
C SER A 141 -4.27 17.48 12.17
N ILE A 142 -3.76 16.28 11.86
CA ILE A 142 -2.38 16.12 11.38
C ILE A 142 -2.18 16.81 10.04
N VAL A 143 -3.10 16.58 9.10
CA VAL A 143 -3.04 17.14 7.75
C VAL A 143 -3.06 18.67 7.78
N SER A 144 -3.87 19.29 8.64
CA SER A 144 -3.96 20.75 8.74
C SER A 144 -2.66 21.44 9.20
N CYS A 145 -1.66 20.71 9.68
CA CYS A 145 -0.38 21.29 10.06
C CYS A 145 0.60 21.50 8.89
N PHE A 146 0.22 21.15 7.65
CA PHE A 146 1.07 21.24 6.48
C PHE A 146 0.31 21.80 5.28
N ASP A 147 0.90 22.77 4.58
CA ASP A 147 0.25 23.44 3.44
C ASP A 147 0.18 22.56 2.19
N ASN A 148 1.11 21.63 2.03
CA ASN A 148 1.25 20.73 0.89
C ASN A 148 0.67 19.32 1.13
N VAL A 149 0.00 19.11 2.26
CA VAL A 149 -0.74 17.89 2.60
C VAL A 149 -2.21 18.24 2.69
N PHE A 150 -3.08 17.50 2.01
CA PHE A 150 -4.51 17.78 2.01
C PHE A 150 -5.34 16.51 1.96
N LEU A 151 -6.57 16.60 2.47
CA LEU A 151 -7.54 15.52 2.34
C LEU A 151 -8.11 15.50 0.93
N ALA A 152 -8.36 14.30 0.38
CA ALA A 152 -9.04 14.15 -0.89
C ALA A 152 -10.40 14.86 -0.87
N SER A 153 -10.70 15.64 -1.91
CA SER A 153 -11.95 16.39 -2.06
C SER A 153 -13.17 15.46 -2.13
N LYS A 154 -12.96 14.22 -2.58
CA LYS A 154 -13.95 13.15 -2.62
C LYS A 154 -13.45 11.90 -1.92
N THR A 155 -14.18 11.47 -0.92
CA THR A 155 -13.92 10.24 -0.16
C THR A 155 -14.85 9.11 -0.59
N GLU A 156 -14.35 7.89 -0.54
CA GLU A 156 -15.06 6.66 -0.94
C GLU A 156 -15.22 5.75 0.27
N ALA A 157 -16.32 4.97 0.28
CA ALA A 157 -16.45 3.85 1.21
C ALA A 157 -15.80 2.63 0.53
N VAL A 158 -14.53 2.36 0.84
CA VAL A 158 -13.74 1.40 0.06
C VAL A 158 -14.14 -0.02 0.43
N VAL A 159 -14.69 -0.74 -0.54
CA VAL A 159 -15.03 -2.18 -0.44
C VAL A 159 -13.92 -2.99 -1.09
N TYR A 160 -13.46 -4.01 -0.38
CA TYR A 160 -12.40 -4.91 -0.85
C TYR A 160 -12.72 -5.47 -2.24
N ALA A 161 -11.70 -5.53 -3.10
CA ALA A 161 -11.78 -6.01 -4.48
C ALA A 161 -12.80 -5.28 -5.39
N SER A 162 -13.30 -4.10 -5.00
CA SER A 162 -14.24 -3.31 -5.81
C SER A 162 -13.61 -2.06 -6.42
N TRP A 163 -14.32 -1.44 -7.37
CA TRP A 163 -13.95 -0.17 -8.00
C TRP A 163 -13.65 0.96 -7.03
N SER A 164 -14.30 0.98 -5.86
CA SER A 164 -14.08 2.04 -4.87
C SER A 164 -12.62 2.21 -4.44
N ARG A 165 -11.80 1.13 -4.51
CA ARG A 165 -10.34 1.23 -4.26
C ARG A 165 -9.63 2.02 -5.35
N VAL A 166 -9.97 1.79 -6.61
CA VAL A 166 -9.41 2.55 -7.76
C VAL A 166 -9.90 3.99 -7.73
N GLN A 167 -11.19 4.19 -7.44
CA GLN A 167 -11.79 5.51 -7.37
C GLN A 167 -11.12 6.40 -6.30
N ALA A 168 -10.69 5.82 -5.18
CA ALA A 168 -9.94 6.54 -4.15
C ALA A 168 -8.63 7.15 -4.71
N ASP A 169 -7.86 6.38 -5.50
CA ASP A 169 -6.65 6.90 -6.14
C ASP A 169 -6.99 7.91 -7.23
N ILE A 170 -8.04 7.69 -8.04
CA ILE A 170 -8.47 8.63 -9.09
C ILE A 170 -8.91 9.98 -8.48
N ASN A 171 -9.58 9.97 -7.34
CA ASN A 171 -9.96 11.19 -6.63
C ASN A 171 -8.70 11.97 -6.22
N CYS A 172 -7.70 11.30 -5.65
CA CYS A 172 -6.43 11.94 -5.33
C CYS A 172 -5.63 12.38 -6.57
N MET A 173 -5.63 11.60 -7.65
CA MET A 173 -5.02 11.98 -8.92
C MET A 173 -5.60 13.29 -9.42
N LYS A 174 -6.93 13.44 -9.36
CA LYS A 174 -7.61 14.67 -9.76
C LYS A 174 -7.17 15.86 -8.91
N ASP A 175 -7.19 15.73 -7.59
CA ASP A 175 -6.84 16.82 -6.69
C ASP A 175 -5.36 17.21 -6.83
N LEU A 176 -4.44 16.24 -6.89
CA LEU A 176 -3.01 16.46 -7.11
C LEU A 176 -2.73 17.10 -8.48
N TYR A 177 -3.47 16.70 -9.52
CA TYR A 177 -3.32 17.30 -10.84
C TYR A 177 -3.75 18.77 -10.87
N GLN A 178 -4.76 19.14 -10.07
CA GLN A 178 -5.26 20.51 -9.95
C GLN A 178 -4.39 21.38 -9.03
N VAL A 179 -3.84 20.84 -7.95
CA VAL A 179 -3.09 21.63 -6.96
C VAL A 179 -1.79 22.20 -7.51
N SER A 180 -1.16 21.52 -8.48
CA SER A 180 0.11 21.94 -9.04
C SER A 180 0.38 21.33 -10.41
N ASN A 181 1.04 22.11 -11.27
CA ASN A 181 1.56 21.67 -12.56
C ASN A 181 3.06 21.31 -12.52
N HIS A 182 3.71 21.40 -11.36
CA HIS A 182 5.17 21.29 -11.23
C HIS A 182 5.68 19.89 -10.87
N TRP A 183 4.87 19.08 -10.19
CA TRP A 183 5.28 17.72 -9.82
C TRP A 183 5.46 16.80 -11.03
N LYS A 184 6.37 15.84 -10.90
CA LYS A 184 6.86 15.04 -12.02
C LYS A 184 6.24 13.65 -12.08
N TYR A 185 6.09 13.03 -10.91
CA TYR A 185 5.61 11.66 -10.75
C TYR A 185 4.56 11.58 -9.66
N PHE A 186 3.62 10.67 -9.86
CA PHE A 186 2.61 10.24 -8.91
C PHE A 186 2.98 8.86 -8.37
N ILE A 187 2.87 8.70 -7.05
CA ILE A 187 3.09 7.43 -6.33
C ILE A 187 1.89 7.20 -5.40
N ASN A 188 1.20 6.06 -5.53
CA ASN A 188 0.14 5.70 -4.59
C ASN A 188 0.64 4.73 -3.50
N LEU A 189 0.15 4.95 -2.30
CA LEU A 189 0.49 4.23 -1.07
C LEU A 189 -0.80 3.87 -0.32
N CYS A 190 -0.70 2.89 0.56
CA CYS A 190 -1.67 2.61 1.60
C CYS A 190 -1.08 2.89 2.99
N GLY A 191 -1.93 3.00 4.01
CA GLY A 191 -1.50 3.31 5.38
C GLY A 191 -0.59 2.28 6.08
N GLN A 192 -0.21 1.19 5.41
CA GLN A 192 0.72 0.18 5.95
C GLN A 192 2.08 0.19 5.25
N ASP A 193 2.29 1.09 4.29
CA ASP A 193 3.55 1.19 3.58
C ASP A 193 4.63 1.89 4.39
N PHE A 194 5.87 1.63 3.99
CA PHE A 194 7.01 2.32 4.53
C PHE A 194 8.12 2.44 3.48
N PRO A 195 8.75 3.62 3.32
CA PRO A 195 9.81 3.80 2.35
C PRO A 195 11.06 3.00 2.74
N ILE A 196 11.72 2.41 1.74
CA ILE A 196 13.04 1.77 1.85
C ILE A 196 14.13 2.56 1.10
N LYS A 197 13.81 3.81 0.75
CA LYS A 197 14.63 4.77 0.03
C LYS A 197 14.34 6.16 0.59
N THR A 198 15.36 6.99 0.67
CA THR A 198 15.26 8.43 0.99
C THR A 198 14.58 9.20 -0.14
N ASN A 199 14.11 10.42 0.13
CA ASN A 199 13.52 11.26 -0.91
C ASN A 199 14.50 11.55 -2.07
N LEU A 200 15.79 11.80 -1.78
CA LEU A 200 16.83 11.96 -2.81
C LEU A 200 17.01 10.70 -3.68
N GLU A 201 17.03 9.51 -3.06
CA GLU A 201 17.13 8.25 -3.81
C GLU A 201 15.89 8.01 -4.68
N ILE A 202 14.69 8.32 -4.17
CA ILE A 202 13.45 8.28 -4.94
C ILE A 202 13.55 9.24 -6.13
N VAL A 203 13.92 10.50 -5.91
CA VAL A 203 14.09 11.51 -6.97
C VAL A 203 15.04 11.02 -8.05
N ARG A 204 16.18 10.44 -7.68
CA ARG A 204 17.17 9.91 -8.65
C ARG A 204 16.63 8.72 -9.42
N ALA A 205 15.94 7.78 -8.77
CA ALA A 205 15.29 6.65 -9.44
C ALA A 205 14.22 7.12 -10.44
N LEU A 206 13.41 8.11 -10.06
CA LEU A 206 12.38 8.69 -10.92
C LEU A 206 12.98 9.47 -12.10
N LYS A 207 14.07 10.20 -11.90
CA LYS A 207 14.81 10.84 -12.99
C LYS A 207 15.35 9.81 -13.98
N ALA A 208 15.84 8.67 -13.50
CA ALA A 208 16.35 7.59 -14.35
C ALA A 208 15.24 6.95 -15.21
N LEU A 209 13.97 7.06 -14.83
CA LEU A 209 12.85 6.63 -15.69
C LEU A 209 12.65 7.52 -16.93
N GLY A 210 13.19 8.76 -16.95
CA GLY A 210 13.16 9.61 -18.14
C GLY A 210 11.77 9.90 -18.70
N GLY A 211 10.74 9.96 -17.86
CA GLY A 211 9.34 10.15 -18.28
C GLY A 211 8.56 8.85 -18.51
N ALA A 212 9.21 7.68 -18.45
CA ALA A 212 8.53 6.39 -18.43
C ALA A 212 7.84 6.14 -17.07
N ASN A 213 6.91 5.20 -17.05
CA ASN A 213 6.24 4.71 -15.84
C ASN A 213 6.94 3.44 -15.31
N SER A 214 6.73 3.12 -14.04
CA SER A 214 7.12 1.83 -13.45
C SER A 214 5.96 1.27 -12.62
N LEU A 215 5.42 0.15 -13.11
CA LEU A 215 4.39 -0.63 -12.44
C LEU A 215 4.45 -2.07 -12.95
N GLU A 216 3.89 -2.99 -12.16
CA GLU A 216 3.72 -4.39 -12.60
C GLU A 216 2.70 -4.44 -13.74
N THR A 217 3.07 -5.09 -14.85
CA THR A 217 2.20 -5.28 -16.01
C THR A 217 2.62 -6.54 -16.75
N GLU A 218 1.87 -7.61 -16.55
CA GLU A 218 2.13 -8.93 -17.10
C GLU A 218 0.93 -9.46 -17.88
N SER A 219 1.20 -10.34 -18.83
CA SER A 219 0.17 -11.06 -19.56
C SER A 219 -0.76 -11.79 -18.58
N THR A 220 -2.05 -11.46 -18.60
CA THR A 220 -3.00 -12.03 -17.63
C THR A 220 -3.14 -13.55 -17.82
N PRO A 221 -2.88 -14.37 -16.78
CA PRO A 221 -3.12 -15.80 -16.84
C PRO A 221 -4.60 -16.10 -17.13
N ALA A 222 -4.87 -17.11 -17.97
CA ALA A 222 -6.24 -17.46 -18.38
C ALA A 222 -7.17 -17.71 -17.18
N ILE A 223 -6.63 -18.26 -16.08
CA ILE A 223 -7.36 -18.51 -14.84
C ILE A 223 -7.89 -17.23 -14.19
N LYS A 224 -7.23 -16.06 -14.35
CA LYS A 224 -7.72 -14.78 -13.83
C LYS A 224 -8.86 -14.19 -14.66
N GLY A 225 -9.24 -14.81 -15.79
CA GLY A 225 -10.33 -14.35 -16.65
C GLY A 225 -11.69 -14.22 -15.94
N TYR A 226 -11.93 -14.98 -14.88
CA TYR A 226 -13.18 -14.86 -14.10
C TYR A 226 -13.39 -13.45 -13.53
N ARG A 227 -12.30 -12.69 -13.31
CA ARG A 227 -12.34 -11.36 -12.70
C ARG A 227 -12.99 -10.29 -13.56
N TRP A 228 -12.89 -10.41 -14.89
CA TRP A 228 -13.38 -9.39 -15.83
C TRP A 228 -14.35 -9.91 -16.89
N LYS A 229 -14.51 -11.23 -17.04
CA LYS A 229 -15.50 -11.80 -17.98
C LYS A 229 -16.94 -11.72 -17.46
N LYS A 230 -17.13 -11.61 -16.16
CA LYS A 230 -18.44 -11.44 -15.51
C LYS A 230 -18.51 -10.09 -14.81
N SER A 231 -19.72 -9.55 -14.68
CA SER A 231 -19.99 -8.34 -13.91
C SER A 231 -20.08 -8.65 -12.41
N TYR A 232 -19.68 -7.70 -11.59
CA TYR A 232 -19.66 -7.76 -10.13
C TYR A 232 -20.38 -6.56 -9.54
N GLN A 233 -21.09 -6.78 -8.44
CA GLN A 233 -21.84 -5.74 -7.74
C GLN A 233 -21.55 -5.80 -6.25
N VAL A 234 -21.49 -4.64 -5.61
CA VAL A 234 -21.35 -4.55 -4.16
C VAL A 234 -22.74 -4.74 -3.51
N ARG A 235 -22.85 -5.67 -2.57
CA ARG A 235 -24.04 -5.90 -1.74
C ARG A 235 -23.59 -6.10 -0.29
N ASN A 236 -24.21 -5.39 0.64
CA ASN A 236 -23.91 -5.47 2.08
C ASN A 236 -22.41 -5.32 2.42
N GLY A 237 -21.70 -4.44 1.71
CA GLY A 237 -20.28 -4.18 1.95
C GLY A 237 -19.31 -5.22 1.38
N GLU A 238 -19.81 -6.18 0.60
CA GLU A 238 -19.02 -7.22 -0.06
C GLU A 238 -19.27 -7.23 -1.56
N ILE A 239 -18.29 -7.69 -2.33
CA ILE A 239 -18.40 -7.80 -3.79
C ILE A 239 -18.94 -9.18 -4.18
N TRP A 240 -19.97 -9.19 -5.02
CA TRP A 240 -20.65 -10.40 -5.47
C TRP A 240 -20.57 -10.53 -6.98
N ARG A 241 -20.19 -11.73 -7.45
CA ARG A 241 -20.25 -12.07 -8.87
C ARG A 241 -21.71 -12.17 -9.30
N THR A 242 -22.06 -11.49 -10.39
CA THR A 242 -23.37 -11.61 -11.02
C THR A 242 -23.36 -12.71 -12.10
N ASN A 243 -24.55 -13.07 -12.59
CA ASN A 243 -24.67 -14.00 -13.73
C ASN A 243 -24.44 -13.32 -15.09
N GLN A 244 -24.30 -11.99 -15.12
CA GLN A 244 -24.14 -11.21 -16.34
C GLN A 244 -22.72 -11.32 -16.90
N ASP A 245 -22.62 -11.71 -18.16
CA ASP A 245 -21.38 -11.62 -18.94
C ASP A 245 -21.09 -10.17 -19.33
N LYS A 246 -19.82 -9.80 -19.25
CA LYS A 246 -19.35 -8.50 -19.73
C LYS A 246 -19.08 -8.57 -21.23
N SER A 247 -19.27 -7.44 -21.90
CA SER A 247 -18.79 -7.27 -23.28
C SER A 247 -17.26 -7.47 -23.35
N PRO A 248 -16.71 -7.85 -24.51
CA PRO A 248 -15.27 -7.90 -24.71
C PRO A 248 -14.59 -6.57 -24.34
N PRO A 249 -13.30 -6.58 -23.94
CA PRO A 249 -12.57 -5.36 -23.65
C PRO A 249 -12.68 -4.35 -24.81
N PRO A 250 -12.87 -3.05 -24.51
CA PRO A 250 -13.06 -2.05 -25.54
C PRO A 250 -11.85 -2.00 -26.48
N PHE A 251 -12.10 -1.65 -27.75
CA PHE A 251 -11.08 -1.53 -28.80
C PHE A 251 -10.28 -2.81 -29.09
N GLY A 252 -10.78 -3.99 -28.68
CA GLY A 252 -10.06 -5.25 -28.86
C GLY A 252 -8.79 -5.35 -28.01
N LEU A 253 -8.72 -4.59 -26.92
CA LEU A 253 -7.56 -4.57 -26.03
C LEU A 253 -7.35 -5.92 -25.33
N LYS A 254 -6.08 -6.26 -25.11
CA LYS A 254 -5.71 -7.33 -24.18
C LYS A 254 -5.70 -6.78 -22.76
N VAL A 255 -6.29 -7.52 -21.83
CA VAL A 255 -6.22 -7.22 -20.40
C VAL A 255 -4.87 -7.72 -19.87
N PHE A 256 -4.21 -6.88 -19.08
CA PHE A 256 -2.97 -7.19 -18.39
C PHE A 256 -3.21 -7.20 -16.87
N SER A 257 -2.39 -7.96 -16.15
CA SER A 257 -2.44 -8.06 -14.70
C SER A 257 -1.25 -7.35 -14.08
N GLY A 258 -1.46 -6.78 -12.90
CA GLY A 258 -0.38 -6.23 -12.10
C GLY A 258 -0.87 -5.98 -10.68
N ASN A 259 -0.25 -5.01 -10.03
CA ASN A 259 -0.59 -4.59 -8.68
C ASN A 259 -1.35 -3.25 -8.67
N THR A 260 -1.94 -2.96 -7.51
CA THR A 260 -2.58 -1.67 -7.22
C THR A 260 -1.58 -0.51 -7.24
N TYR A 261 -0.28 -0.78 -7.03
CA TYR A 261 0.73 0.22 -6.66
C TYR A 261 1.63 0.61 -7.82
N ILE A 262 1.59 1.90 -8.17
CA ILE A 262 2.15 2.41 -9.40
C ILE A 262 3.04 3.62 -9.16
N VAL A 263 4.04 3.77 -10.02
CA VAL A 263 4.86 4.98 -10.15
C VAL A 263 4.68 5.49 -11.57
N VAL A 264 3.98 6.60 -11.75
CA VAL A 264 3.58 7.07 -13.08
C VAL A 264 3.86 8.56 -13.26
N SER A 265 4.14 8.96 -14.49
CA SER A 265 4.37 10.36 -14.84
C SER A 265 3.10 11.21 -14.66
N ARG A 266 3.27 12.53 -14.49
CA ARG A 266 2.15 13.48 -14.51
C ARG A 266 1.33 13.42 -15.80
N ASP A 267 1.98 13.16 -16.93
CA ASP A 267 1.31 13.01 -18.23
C ASP A 267 0.42 11.76 -18.28
N PHE A 268 0.84 10.66 -17.65
CA PHE A 268 0.00 9.48 -17.50
C PHE A 268 -1.25 9.81 -16.67
N VAL A 269 -1.10 10.54 -15.56
CA VAL A 269 -2.24 10.99 -14.74
C VAL A 269 -3.20 11.85 -15.56
N ARG A 270 -2.69 12.81 -16.34
CA ARG A 270 -3.52 13.59 -17.29
C ARG A 270 -4.28 12.67 -18.24
N TYR A 271 -3.60 11.70 -18.85
CA TYR A 271 -4.23 10.75 -19.78
C TYR A 271 -5.37 9.99 -19.10
N VAL A 272 -5.16 9.49 -17.87
CA VAL A 272 -6.20 8.81 -17.09
C VAL A 272 -7.41 9.72 -16.88
N LEU A 273 -7.20 10.99 -16.53
CA LEU A 273 -8.27 11.93 -16.19
C LEU A 273 -9.03 12.48 -17.41
N GLU A 274 -8.35 12.70 -18.54
CA GLU A 274 -8.88 13.49 -19.66
C GLU A 274 -9.11 12.66 -20.94
N ASN A 275 -8.39 11.56 -21.15
CA ASN A 275 -8.43 10.87 -22.44
C ASN A 275 -9.72 10.03 -22.60
N PRO A 276 -10.49 10.19 -23.70
CA PRO A 276 -11.72 9.42 -23.92
C PRO A 276 -11.52 7.90 -23.93
N LYS A 277 -10.39 7.40 -24.47
CA LYS A 277 -10.10 5.96 -24.46
C LYS A 277 -9.86 5.43 -23.05
N ALA A 278 -9.20 6.22 -22.19
CA ALA A 278 -9.04 5.88 -20.78
C ALA A 278 -10.40 5.81 -20.08
N GLN A 279 -11.27 6.80 -20.31
CA GLN A 279 -12.60 6.86 -19.72
C GLN A 279 -13.48 5.68 -20.14
N VAL A 280 -13.42 5.26 -21.41
CA VAL A 280 -14.14 4.06 -21.89
C VAL A 280 -13.63 2.79 -21.19
N LEU A 281 -12.31 2.63 -21.03
CA LEU A 281 -11.76 1.48 -20.30
C LEU A 281 -12.13 1.51 -18.81
N ILE A 282 -12.04 2.67 -18.17
CA ILE A 282 -12.44 2.88 -16.77
C ILE A 282 -13.90 2.52 -16.56
N SER A 283 -14.79 3.01 -17.43
CA SER A 283 -16.21 2.68 -17.38
C SER A 283 -16.46 1.18 -17.62
N TRP A 284 -15.65 0.53 -18.46
CA TRP A 284 -15.78 -0.90 -18.70
C TRP A 284 -15.24 -1.74 -17.53
N ILE A 285 -14.22 -1.29 -16.79
CA ILE A 285 -13.60 -2.09 -15.71
C ILE A 285 -14.28 -1.92 -14.34
N ASN A 286 -15.18 -0.93 -14.20
CA ASN A 286 -15.76 -0.52 -12.92
C ASN A 286 -16.57 -1.59 -12.19
N ASP A 287 -17.13 -2.57 -12.89
CA ASP A 287 -17.92 -3.67 -12.34
C ASP A 287 -17.18 -5.00 -12.49
N THR A 288 -15.85 -4.98 -12.40
CA THR A 288 -14.99 -6.17 -12.37
C THR A 288 -14.49 -6.46 -10.95
N TYR A 289 -13.91 -7.65 -10.75
CA TYR A 289 -13.31 -8.06 -9.48
C TYR A 289 -11.83 -7.70 -9.41
N SER A 290 -11.44 -6.96 -8.36
CA SER A 290 -10.09 -6.40 -8.17
C SER A 290 -9.62 -5.58 -9.40
N PRO A 291 -10.39 -4.56 -9.83
CA PRO A 291 -10.04 -3.75 -11.00
C PRO A 291 -8.71 -3.01 -10.85
N ASP A 292 -8.26 -2.77 -9.61
CA ASP A 292 -6.97 -2.18 -9.29
C ASP A 292 -5.77 -3.04 -9.72
N GLU A 293 -5.92 -4.35 -9.75
CA GLU A 293 -4.91 -5.30 -10.27
C GLU A 293 -4.98 -5.48 -11.80
N LEU A 294 -5.84 -4.72 -12.50
CA LEU A 294 -6.06 -4.84 -13.94
C LEU A 294 -5.94 -3.50 -14.68
N LEU A 295 -6.51 -2.43 -14.14
CA LEU A 295 -6.67 -1.14 -14.83
C LEU A 295 -5.32 -0.53 -15.19
N TRP A 296 -4.44 -0.35 -14.21
CA TRP A 296 -3.17 0.33 -14.41
C TRP A 296 -2.25 -0.46 -15.34
N ALA A 297 -2.15 -1.76 -15.09
CA ALA A 297 -1.41 -2.70 -15.93
C ALA A 297 -1.90 -2.69 -17.38
N THR A 298 -3.22 -2.57 -17.60
CA THR A 298 -3.79 -2.54 -18.95
C THR A 298 -3.59 -1.18 -19.63
N LEU A 299 -3.82 -0.06 -18.93
CA LEU A 299 -3.57 1.28 -19.47
C LEU A 299 -2.12 1.46 -19.93
N GLN A 300 -1.17 0.95 -19.16
CA GLN A 300 0.26 0.98 -19.48
C GLN A 300 0.60 0.33 -20.84
N ARG A 301 -0.29 -0.52 -21.38
CA ARG A 301 -0.08 -1.28 -22.63
C ARG A 301 -0.85 -0.76 -23.82
N ILE A 302 -1.52 0.39 -23.70
CA ILE A 302 -2.29 1.01 -24.79
C ILE A 302 -1.39 1.98 -25.58
N PRO A 303 -1.25 1.82 -26.92
CA PRO A 303 -0.50 2.76 -27.74
C PRO A 303 -1.02 4.20 -27.61
N GLY A 304 -0.11 5.14 -27.39
CA GLY A 304 -0.41 6.56 -27.19
C GLY A 304 -0.57 6.98 -25.72
N VAL A 305 -0.54 6.03 -24.78
CA VAL A 305 -0.45 6.35 -23.34
C VAL A 305 0.96 6.86 -23.02
N PRO A 306 1.11 7.96 -22.27
CA PRO A 306 2.42 8.43 -21.81
C PRO A 306 3.14 7.36 -21.00
N GLY A 307 4.36 7.00 -21.41
CA GLY A 307 5.14 5.91 -20.80
C GLY A 307 4.77 4.50 -21.29
N PHE A 308 3.97 4.36 -22.35
CA PHE A 308 3.49 3.09 -22.92
C PHE A 308 4.57 2.01 -23.12
N LEU A 309 4.19 0.76 -22.83
CA LEU A 309 4.92 -0.46 -23.19
C LEU A 309 4.13 -1.29 -24.20
N ARG A 310 4.81 -1.90 -25.18
CA ARG A 310 4.13 -2.73 -26.21
C ARG A 310 3.33 -3.86 -25.56
N ALA A 311 2.13 -4.13 -26.10
CA ALA A 311 1.23 -5.19 -25.66
C ALA A 311 1.68 -6.60 -26.10
N HIS A 312 2.92 -6.96 -25.74
CA HIS A 312 3.56 -8.23 -26.03
C HIS A 312 4.35 -8.69 -24.80
N SER A 313 4.34 -9.99 -24.51
CA SER A 313 4.91 -10.57 -23.28
C SER A 313 6.39 -10.26 -23.04
N LYS A 314 7.15 -10.05 -24.11
CA LYS A 314 8.55 -9.54 -24.05
C LYS A 314 8.72 -8.23 -23.25
N PHE A 315 7.66 -7.44 -23.12
CA PHE A 315 7.65 -6.18 -22.37
C PHE A 315 6.89 -6.29 -21.05
N ASP A 316 6.64 -7.53 -20.59
CA ASP A 316 6.05 -7.75 -19.28
C ASP A 316 7.04 -7.31 -18.19
N VAL A 317 6.51 -6.65 -17.16
CA VAL A 317 7.26 -6.15 -16.01
C VAL A 317 6.66 -6.80 -14.77
N THR A 318 7.45 -7.62 -14.09
CA THR A 318 7.02 -8.28 -12.85
C THR A 318 7.10 -7.33 -11.66
N ASP A 319 6.55 -7.74 -10.52
CA ASP A 319 6.66 -7.02 -9.25
C ASP A 319 8.12 -6.74 -8.84
N ILE A 320 9.04 -7.70 -9.05
CA ILE A 320 10.47 -7.55 -8.76
C ILE A 320 11.18 -6.52 -9.66
N TYR A 321 10.77 -6.40 -10.93
CA TYR A 321 11.38 -5.44 -11.86
C TYR A 321 10.74 -4.05 -11.79
N SER A 322 9.52 -3.94 -11.26
CA SER A 322 8.90 -2.65 -10.94
C SER A 322 9.56 -2.02 -9.72
N ILE A 323 9.85 -0.71 -9.79
CA ILE A 323 10.32 0.04 -8.61
C ILE A 323 9.18 0.53 -7.72
N SER A 324 7.92 0.18 -8.05
CA SER A 324 6.74 0.68 -7.33
C SER A 324 6.61 0.10 -5.93
N ARG A 325 6.94 -1.18 -5.73
CA ARG A 325 6.82 -1.83 -4.43
C ARG A 325 7.57 -3.14 -4.32
N LEU A 326 8.22 -3.33 -3.18
CA LEU A 326 8.71 -4.64 -2.75
C LEU A 326 7.64 -5.33 -1.89
N ILE A 327 7.11 -6.46 -2.37
CA ILE A 327 6.19 -7.33 -1.63
C ILE A 327 6.82 -8.72 -1.56
N LYS A 328 6.79 -9.33 -0.37
CA LYS A 328 7.18 -10.73 -0.20
C LYS A 328 5.91 -11.57 -0.06
N TRP A 329 5.69 -12.47 -1.03
CA TRP A 329 4.54 -13.38 -1.06
C TRP A 329 4.91 -14.72 -0.45
N GLN A 330 4.08 -15.24 0.46
CA GLN A 330 4.32 -16.52 1.16
C GLN A 330 4.62 -17.69 0.21
N GLY A 331 3.95 -17.75 -0.95
CA GLY A 331 4.17 -18.80 -1.95
C GLY A 331 5.53 -18.73 -2.68
N HIS A 332 6.31 -17.67 -2.49
CA HIS A 332 7.58 -17.42 -3.17
C HIS A 332 8.78 -17.31 -2.20
N GLU A 333 8.59 -17.56 -0.90
CA GLU A 333 9.61 -17.25 0.12
C GLU A 333 10.79 -18.25 0.16
N GLY A 334 10.68 -19.39 -0.50
CA GLY A 334 11.61 -20.51 -0.34
C GLY A 334 11.59 -21.09 1.09
N ALA A 335 12.43 -22.09 1.35
CA ALA A 335 12.57 -22.71 2.68
C ALA A 335 13.51 -21.88 3.58
N VAL A 336 13.10 -20.67 3.95
CA VAL A 336 13.88 -19.82 4.86
C VAL A 336 13.05 -19.56 6.12
N ASP A 337 13.60 -19.94 7.28
CA ASP A 337 13.11 -19.67 8.63
C ASP A 337 13.18 -18.16 8.98
N GLY A 338 12.54 -17.34 8.16
CA GLY A 338 12.33 -15.93 8.43
C GLY A 338 11.07 -15.76 9.26
N LEU A 339 11.23 -15.56 10.56
CA LEU A 339 10.16 -15.22 11.50
C LEU A 339 9.64 -13.79 11.24
N TYR A 340 9.15 -13.50 10.04
CA TYR A 340 8.23 -12.40 9.81
C TYR A 340 6.85 -12.89 10.27
N PRO A 341 6.07 -12.07 11.02
CA PRO A 341 4.68 -12.45 11.28
C PRO A 341 4.04 -12.71 9.92
N ALA A 342 3.43 -13.89 9.75
CA ALA A 342 2.68 -14.26 8.56
C ALA A 342 1.93 -13.02 8.10
N CYS A 343 2.26 -12.55 6.89
CA CYS A 343 1.70 -11.32 6.35
C CYS A 343 0.19 -11.33 6.65
N LEU A 344 -0.35 -10.24 7.21
CA LEU A 344 -1.70 -10.13 7.79
C LEU A 344 -2.87 -10.43 6.82
N ILE A 345 -2.58 -11.01 5.67
CA ILE A 345 -3.49 -11.58 4.68
C ILE A 345 -3.91 -13.02 5.06
N ALA A 346 -3.15 -13.73 5.91
CA ALA A 346 -3.47 -15.11 6.31
C ALA A 346 -4.75 -15.24 7.16
N ALA A 347 -5.20 -14.17 7.83
CA ALA A 347 -6.44 -14.18 8.60
C ALA A 347 -7.70 -14.23 7.71
N GLY A 348 -7.62 -13.72 6.47
CA GLY A 348 -8.75 -13.75 5.53
C GLY A 348 -9.03 -15.15 5.00
N ILE A 349 -7.98 -15.89 4.64
CA ILE A 349 -8.12 -17.23 4.03
C ILE A 349 -8.56 -18.27 5.07
N PHE A 350 -8.07 -18.17 6.31
CA PHE A 350 -8.42 -19.12 7.38
C PHE A 350 -9.87 -18.93 7.86
N ILE A 351 -10.37 -17.70 7.92
CA ILE A 351 -11.78 -17.41 8.26
C ILE A 351 -12.72 -17.86 7.13
N ILE A 352 -12.34 -17.67 5.86
CA ILE A 352 -13.15 -18.14 4.72
C ILE A 352 -13.24 -19.68 4.71
N LEU A 353 -12.16 -20.39 5.01
CA LEU A 353 -12.17 -21.85 5.13
C LEU A 353 -13.01 -22.32 6.31
N LEU A 354 -12.92 -21.66 7.47
CA LEU A 354 -13.75 -21.97 8.64
C LEU A 354 -15.23 -21.70 8.40
N LEU A 355 -15.58 -20.60 7.73
CA LEU A 355 -16.97 -20.27 7.38
C LEU A 355 -17.53 -21.21 6.30
N ALA A 356 -16.70 -21.64 5.34
CA ALA A 356 -17.08 -22.64 4.35
C ALA A 356 -17.32 -24.02 4.98
N LEU A 357 -16.45 -24.44 5.91
CA LEU A 357 -16.63 -25.66 6.70
C LEU A 357 -17.88 -25.57 7.59
N TYR A 358 -18.13 -24.43 8.23
CA TYR A 358 -19.32 -24.21 9.05
C TYR A 358 -20.60 -24.24 8.21
N ALA A 359 -20.59 -23.68 7.00
CA ALA A 359 -21.74 -23.72 6.08
C ALA A 359 -22.02 -25.13 5.53
N ILE A 360 -20.98 -25.94 5.31
CA ILE A 360 -21.11 -27.34 4.91
C ILE A 360 -21.68 -28.17 6.07
N LEU A 361 -21.13 -28.01 7.28
CA LEU A 361 -21.61 -28.71 8.48
C LEU A 361 -23.05 -28.30 8.84
N TRP A 362 -23.41 -27.03 8.72
CA TRP A 362 -24.78 -26.54 8.92
C TRP A 362 -25.77 -27.15 7.92
N LYS A 363 -25.40 -27.26 6.64
CA LYS A 363 -26.24 -27.96 5.64
C LYS A 363 -26.40 -29.45 5.95
N CYS A 364 -25.39 -30.10 6.52
CA CYS A 364 -25.46 -31.49 6.95
C CYS A 364 -26.29 -31.69 8.23
N MET A 365 -26.31 -30.71 9.13
CA MET A 365 -27.04 -30.81 10.41
C MET A 365 -28.51 -30.35 10.33
N VAL A 366 -28.87 -29.48 9.37
CA VAL A 366 -30.21 -28.87 9.29
C VAL A 366 -31.07 -29.42 8.15
N SER A 367 -30.55 -30.36 7.33
CA SER A 367 -31.39 -31.05 6.34
C SER A 367 -32.19 -32.18 7.01
N PRO A 368 -33.53 -32.13 7.08
CA PRO A 368 -34.32 -33.25 7.58
C PRO A 368 -34.28 -34.41 6.57
N PRO A 369 -34.35 -35.67 7.01
CA PRO A 369 -34.41 -36.80 6.11
C PRO A 369 -35.68 -36.70 5.26
N GLN A 370 -35.50 -36.67 3.93
CA GLN A 370 -36.59 -36.79 2.97
C GLN A 370 -37.30 -38.13 3.19
N ARG A 371 -38.48 -38.09 3.83
CA ARG A 371 -39.41 -39.24 3.89
C ARG A 371 -39.86 -39.57 2.47
N GLY A 372 -39.26 -40.61 1.90
CA GLY A 372 -39.71 -41.21 0.65
C GLY A 372 -41.17 -41.64 0.74
N LYS A 373 -42.02 -41.08 -0.14
CA LYS A 373 -43.42 -41.50 -0.28
C LYS A 373 -43.46 -42.95 -0.77
N ARG A 374 -44.12 -43.80 0.02
CA ARG A 374 -44.57 -45.16 -0.33
C ARG A 374 -45.28 -45.16 -1.69
N LYS A 375 -44.78 -45.96 -2.64
CA LYS A 375 -45.61 -46.58 -3.68
C LYS A 375 -45.97 -47.98 -3.20
N ARG A 376 -47.26 -48.21 -2.95
CA ARG A 376 -47.85 -49.56 -2.79
C ARG A 376 -47.81 -50.23 -4.17
N ILE A 377 -47.14 -51.38 -4.27
CA ILE A 377 -47.51 -52.45 -5.20
C ILE A 377 -47.54 -53.75 -4.38
N LEU A 378 -48.61 -54.50 -4.61
CA LEU A 378 -49.15 -55.64 -3.88
C LEU A 378 -48.50 -56.96 -4.32
N LYS A 379 -48.48 -57.92 -3.35
CA LYS A 379 -48.35 -59.40 -3.48
C LYS A 379 -46.96 -59.90 -3.89
N GLY A 380 -46.37 -60.95 -3.33
CA GLY A 380 -46.59 -61.97 -2.29
C GLY A 380 -45.20 -62.62 -2.12
N THR A 381 -44.82 -63.44 -1.15
CA THR A 381 -45.45 -64.52 -0.40
C THR A 381 -44.31 -65.10 0.47
N ASN A 382 -44.65 -65.61 1.65
CA ASN A 382 -43.91 -66.62 2.45
C ASN A 382 -42.59 -66.12 3.09
N ALA A 383 -42.17 -66.50 4.30
CA ALA A 383 -42.64 -67.50 5.25
C ALA A 383 -41.95 -67.24 6.62
N THR A 384 -42.68 -67.46 7.72
CA THR A 384 -42.31 -68.12 9.01
C THR A 384 -40.90 -67.93 9.60
N CYS A 385 -40.81 -67.35 10.82
CA CYS A 385 -40.66 -68.02 12.14
C CYS A 385 -39.19 -68.38 12.46
N LEU A 386 -38.62 -68.14 13.64
CA LEU A 386 -39.15 -68.16 15.02
C LEU A 386 -38.73 -66.92 15.82
#